data_AF-S2P5Z4-F1
#
_entry.id   AF-S2P5Z4-F1
#
_cell.length_a   1.000
_cell.length_b   1.000
_cell.length_c   1.000
_cell.angle_alpha   90.00
_cell.angle_beta   90.00
_cell.angle_gamma   90.00
#
_symmetry.space_group_name_H-M   'P 1'
#
loop_
_entity.id
_entity.type
_entity.pdbx_description
1 polymer ?
#
loop_
_entity_poly.entity_id
_entity_poly.type
_entity_poly.pdbx_seq_one_letter_code
_entity_poly.pdbx_strand_id
1 'polypeptide(L)'
;MFDRLRHSKLMFWSVEILILIFVVIGLTQVSFLFAPVATFFSTLLIPILSAGFLFYLFNPIVKLLQKFHISRNISILLIFLVVIGALVLVFMAVLPNLIYQVTQFVTNIPDFLKGVRSFISKASHYTWYQRLNIGKYVASLQISPSKVLSKVLGGFSTGLPTVIGSVASMMISIITIPVMLFYFLKDGENFVPSIQKMLPHRYHEEVATVFTRLNSTLSHYIGGQAIECLFVGTFTFIGYLIIGMPYAYLLGFIAGIVTIIPYLGPYIGIAPALAIAATEGWTKMLLVVVVVVIIQMTDGNFIYPNVIGRSLDIHPLTIIILLMVAGNLWGLLGTILAVPTYAVIKTVVTYLYELYRFHQEHKHDEDADSDEENAGEAHQIKDQADPQLKNK
;
A
#
# COMPACT_ATOMS: atom_id res chain seq x y z
N MET A 1 14.04 -3.59 -57.95
CA MET A 1 13.14 -2.71 -57.17
C MET A 1 12.84 -3.26 -55.78
N PHE A 2 12.61 -4.58 -55.64
CA PHE A 2 12.34 -5.24 -54.35
C PHE A 2 13.54 -5.27 -53.38
N ASP A 3 14.80 -5.26 -53.85
CA ASP A 3 15.96 -5.31 -52.94
C ASP A 3 16.23 -4.01 -52.17
N ARG A 4 15.87 -2.83 -52.72
CA ARG A 4 15.98 -1.55 -51.98
C ARG A 4 14.93 -1.42 -50.89
N LEU A 5 13.79 -2.09 -51.04
CA LEU A 5 12.69 -2.09 -50.07
C LEU A 5 13.04 -2.94 -48.84
N ARG A 6 13.83 -4.01 -49.01
CA ARG A 6 14.23 -4.94 -47.93
C ARG A 6 15.28 -4.38 -46.95
N HIS A 7 15.95 -3.29 -47.30
CA HIS A 7 16.96 -2.62 -46.45
C HIS A 7 16.52 -1.26 -45.91
N SER A 8 15.27 -0.85 -46.16
CA SER A 8 14.73 0.36 -45.55
C SER A 8 14.34 0.10 -44.10
N LYS A 9 15.03 0.74 -43.15
CA LYS A 9 14.72 0.67 -41.72
C LYS A 9 13.24 0.96 -41.44
N LEU A 10 12.60 1.84 -42.22
CA LEU A 10 11.19 2.17 -42.08
C LEU A 10 10.26 0.98 -42.37
N MET A 11 10.60 0.12 -43.33
CA MET A 11 9.81 -1.08 -43.62
C MET A 11 9.93 -2.11 -42.49
N PHE A 12 11.14 -2.29 -41.95
CA PHE A 12 11.37 -3.17 -40.80
C PHE A 12 10.52 -2.77 -39.59
N TRP A 13 10.59 -1.49 -39.18
CA TRP A 13 9.78 -0.97 -38.07
C TRP A 13 8.27 -1.03 -38.36
N SER A 14 7.84 -0.78 -39.61
CA SER A 14 6.42 -0.87 -39.96
C SER A 14 5.88 -2.30 -39.90
N VAL A 15 6.67 -3.30 -40.31
CA VAL A 15 6.29 -4.72 -40.27
C VAL A 15 6.27 -5.22 -38.83
N GLU A 16 7.23 -4.79 -38.01
CA GLU A 16 7.28 -5.15 -36.59
C GLU A 16 6.09 -4.57 -35.81
N ILE A 17 5.75 -3.30 -36.05
CA ILE A 17 4.54 -2.67 -35.50
C ILE A 17 3.27 -3.40 -35.97
N LEU A 18 3.20 -3.79 -37.26
CA LEU A 18 2.05 -4.52 -37.80
C LEU A 18 1.88 -5.90 -37.16
N ILE A 19 2.99 -6.63 -36.95
CA ILE A 19 2.98 -7.92 -36.25
C ILE A 19 2.54 -7.73 -34.80
N LEU A 20 3.03 -6.69 -34.12
CA LEU A 20 2.67 -6.40 -32.74
C LEU A 20 1.17 -6.08 -32.62
N ILE A 21 0.62 -5.28 -33.54
CA ILE A 21 -0.82 -4.99 -33.63
C ILE A 21 -1.63 -6.26 -33.89
N PHE A 22 -1.17 -7.12 -34.81
CA PHE A 22 -1.85 -8.37 -35.14
C PHE A 22 -1.85 -9.37 -33.97
N VAL A 23 -0.74 -9.46 -33.23
CA VAL A 23 -0.63 -10.26 -32.00
C VAL A 23 -1.56 -9.71 -30.92
N VAL A 24 -1.63 -8.39 -30.74
CA VAL A 24 -2.55 -7.76 -29.78
C VAL A 24 -4.01 -8.04 -30.15
N ILE A 25 -4.39 -7.89 -31.42
CA ILE A 25 -5.75 -8.21 -31.90
C ILE A 25 -6.05 -9.70 -31.72
N GLY A 26 -5.12 -10.59 -32.07
CA GLY A 26 -5.24 -12.03 -31.84
C GLY A 26 -5.44 -12.37 -30.36
N LEU A 27 -4.68 -11.77 -29.46
CA LEU A 27 -4.83 -11.92 -28.01
C LEU A 27 -6.20 -11.41 -27.53
N THR A 28 -6.72 -10.30 -28.09
CA THR A 28 -8.05 -9.79 -27.73
C THR A 28 -9.19 -10.70 -28.20
N GLN A 29 -9.06 -11.37 -29.34
CA GLN A 29 -10.06 -12.33 -29.85
C GLN A 29 -10.06 -13.66 -29.07
N VAL A 30 -8.93 -14.04 -28.47
CA VAL A 30 -8.79 -15.23 -27.62
C VAL A 30 -9.13 -14.93 -26.15
N SER A 31 -9.50 -13.69 -25.82
CA SER A 31 -9.84 -13.26 -24.45
C SER A 31 -10.91 -14.11 -23.76
N PHE A 32 -11.82 -14.74 -24.51
CA PHE A 32 -12.81 -15.68 -23.97
C PHE A 32 -12.18 -16.93 -23.34
N LEU A 33 -11.06 -17.44 -23.88
CA LEU A 33 -10.33 -18.57 -23.28
C LEU A 33 -9.59 -18.17 -22.00
N PHE A 34 -9.22 -16.89 -21.88
CA PHE A 34 -8.62 -16.33 -20.68
C PHE A 34 -9.65 -15.87 -19.65
N ALA A 35 -10.93 -15.75 -20.01
CA ALA A 35 -11.98 -15.27 -19.11
C ALA A 35 -12.17 -16.16 -17.86
N PRO A 36 -12.18 -17.51 -17.94
CA PRO A 36 -12.25 -18.36 -16.74
C PRO A 36 -11.00 -18.23 -15.86
N VAL A 37 -9.83 -18.11 -16.47
CA VAL A 37 -8.55 -17.92 -15.77
C VAL A 37 -8.53 -16.56 -15.06
N ALA A 38 -8.91 -15.49 -15.77
CA ALA A 38 -9.01 -14.14 -15.22
C ALA A 38 -10.03 -14.09 -14.07
N THR A 39 -11.18 -14.76 -14.21
CA THR A 39 -12.20 -14.83 -13.15
C THR A 39 -11.72 -15.63 -11.94
N PHE A 40 -10.99 -16.72 -12.16
CA PHE A 40 -10.38 -17.51 -11.09
C PHE A 40 -9.36 -16.68 -10.30
N PHE A 41 -8.43 -16.02 -11.01
CA PHE A 41 -7.47 -15.13 -10.38
C PHE A 41 -8.17 -13.97 -9.68
N SER A 42 -9.13 -13.28 -10.28
CA SER A 42 -9.82 -12.16 -9.64
C SER A 42 -10.58 -12.57 -8.38
N THR A 43 -11.17 -13.78 -8.37
CA THR A 43 -11.96 -14.30 -7.24
C THR A 43 -11.08 -14.71 -6.06
N LEU A 44 -9.93 -15.35 -6.33
CA LEU A 44 -9.04 -15.84 -5.27
C LEU A 44 -8.02 -14.81 -4.81
N LEU A 45 -7.66 -13.85 -5.66
CA LEU A 45 -6.63 -12.87 -5.37
C LEU A 45 -7.00 -11.98 -4.18
N ILE A 46 -8.28 -11.58 -4.03
CA ILE A 46 -8.71 -10.77 -2.88
C ILE A 46 -8.55 -11.55 -1.56
N PRO A 47 -9.09 -12.77 -1.39
CA PRO A 47 -8.85 -13.57 -0.19
C PRO A 47 -7.37 -13.84 0.08
N ILE A 48 -6.59 -14.17 -0.94
CA ILE A 48 -5.15 -14.48 -0.81
C ILE A 48 -4.38 -13.24 -0.34
N LEU A 49 -4.60 -12.08 -0.97
CA LEU A 49 -3.93 -10.85 -0.58
C LEU A 49 -4.36 -10.38 0.81
N SER A 50 -5.64 -10.52 1.15
CA SER A 50 -6.15 -10.20 2.49
C SER A 50 -5.55 -11.12 3.55
N ALA A 51 -5.51 -12.43 3.31
CA ALA A 51 -4.88 -13.39 4.19
C ALA A 51 -3.36 -13.16 4.31
N GLY A 52 -2.69 -12.78 3.21
CA GLY A 52 -1.29 -12.39 3.19
C GLY A 52 -1.04 -11.13 4.03
N PHE A 53 -1.89 -10.12 3.89
CA PHE A 53 -1.83 -8.91 4.71
C PHE A 53 -1.98 -9.23 6.20
N LEU A 54 -3.02 -9.99 6.56
CA LEU A 54 -3.25 -10.43 7.94
C LEU A 54 -2.13 -11.34 8.45
N PHE A 55 -1.52 -12.18 7.60
CA PHE A 55 -0.36 -12.99 7.96
C PHE A 55 0.79 -12.09 8.40
N TYR A 56 1.17 -11.08 7.60
CA TYR A 56 2.24 -10.15 7.97
C TYR A 56 1.91 -9.29 9.19
N LEU A 57 0.63 -9.01 9.43
CA LEU A 57 0.17 -8.32 10.63
C LEU A 57 0.29 -9.18 11.90
N PHE A 58 -0.13 -10.45 11.84
CA PHE A 58 -0.23 -11.32 13.02
C PHE A 58 0.98 -12.21 13.25
N ASN A 59 1.77 -12.54 12.23
CA ASN A 59 2.96 -13.38 12.35
C ASN A 59 3.99 -12.84 13.37
N PRO A 60 4.27 -11.52 13.46
CA PRO A 60 5.11 -10.98 14.54
C PRO A 60 4.58 -11.32 15.94
N ILE A 61 3.26 -11.30 16.13
CA ILE A 61 2.59 -11.65 17.39
C ILE A 61 2.70 -13.16 17.65
N VAL A 62 2.52 -14.02 16.64
CA VAL A 62 2.75 -15.48 16.76
C VAL A 62 4.18 -15.74 17.23
N LYS A 63 5.17 -15.13 16.57
CA LYS A 63 6.59 -15.30 16.91
C LYS A 63 6.91 -14.78 18.31
N LEU A 64 6.27 -13.69 18.74
CA LEU A 64 6.41 -13.18 20.10
C LEU A 64 5.86 -14.18 21.13
N LEU A 65 4.68 -14.76 20.88
CA LEU A 65 4.09 -15.79 21.75
C LEU A 65 4.95 -17.07 21.81
N GLN A 66 5.59 -17.46 20.70
CA GLN A 66 6.53 -18.59 20.67
C GLN A 66 7.76 -18.34 21.54
N LYS A 67 8.25 -17.10 21.64
CA LYS A 67 9.34 -16.74 22.58
C LYS A 67 8.94 -16.95 24.05
N PHE A 68 7.64 -16.95 24.35
CA PHE A 68 7.11 -17.31 25.67
C PHE A 68 6.83 -18.82 25.82
N HIS A 69 7.46 -19.67 25.01
CA HIS A 69 7.33 -21.15 25.04
C HIS A 69 5.91 -21.68 24.70
N ILE A 70 5.06 -20.87 24.07
CA ILE A 70 3.74 -21.32 23.58
C ILE A 70 3.93 -22.00 22.21
N SER A 71 3.33 -23.18 22.04
CA SER A 71 3.41 -23.90 20.75
C SER A 71 2.69 -23.13 19.64
N ARG A 72 3.20 -23.20 18.41
CA ARG A 72 2.70 -22.43 17.27
C ARG A 72 1.20 -22.57 17.06
N ASN A 73 0.67 -23.79 17.15
CA ASN A 73 -0.76 -24.06 16.96
C ASN A 73 -1.62 -23.35 18.02
N ILE A 74 -1.14 -23.29 19.28
CA ILE A 74 -1.82 -22.58 20.37
C ILE A 74 -1.72 -21.06 20.14
N SER A 75 -0.56 -20.55 19.71
CA SER A 75 -0.39 -19.13 19.37
C SER A 75 -1.37 -18.70 18.27
N ILE A 76 -1.54 -19.51 17.22
CA ILE A 76 -2.51 -19.26 16.15
C ILE A 76 -3.92 -19.25 16.73
N LEU A 77 -4.31 -20.29 17.48
CA LEU A 77 -5.63 -20.38 18.10
C LEU A 77 -5.95 -19.17 19.00
N LEU A 78 -4.99 -18.73 19.82
CA LEU A 78 -5.11 -17.55 20.66
C LEU A 78 -5.32 -16.27 19.84
N ILE A 79 -4.57 -16.09 18.76
CA ILE A 79 -4.76 -14.94 17.86
C ILE A 79 -6.16 -14.96 17.24
N PHE A 80 -6.62 -16.11 16.74
CA PHE A 80 -7.98 -16.22 16.21
C PHE A 80 -9.03 -15.87 17.28
N LEU A 81 -8.86 -16.36 18.51
CA LEU A 81 -9.78 -16.07 19.61
C LEU A 81 -9.78 -14.57 19.98
N VAL A 82 -8.60 -13.94 20.04
CA VAL A 82 -8.46 -12.50 20.29
C VAL A 82 -9.07 -11.67 19.15
N VAL A 83 -8.82 -12.05 17.89
CA VAL A 83 -9.36 -11.34 16.73
C VAL A 83 -10.88 -11.47 16.67
N ILE A 84 -11.43 -12.67 16.86
CA ILE A 84 -12.88 -12.89 16.93
C ILE A 84 -13.48 -12.10 18.10
N GLY A 85 -12.85 -12.14 19.28
CA GLY A 85 -13.29 -11.37 20.44
C GLY A 85 -13.27 -9.86 20.18
N ALA A 86 -12.21 -9.34 19.57
CA ALA A 86 -12.10 -7.94 19.17
C ALA A 86 -13.15 -7.57 18.14
N LEU A 87 -13.42 -8.42 17.14
CA LEU A 87 -14.47 -8.21 16.15
C LEU A 87 -15.86 -8.16 16.80
N VAL A 88 -16.15 -9.06 17.74
CA VAL A 88 -17.41 -9.05 18.50
C VAL A 88 -17.54 -7.77 19.33
N LEU A 89 -16.48 -7.36 20.02
CA LEU A 89 -16.45 -6.10 20.78
C LEU A 89 -16.68 -4.89 19.88
N VAL A 90 -16.01 -4.84 18.72
CA VAL A 90 -16.21 -3.79 17.72
C VAL A 90 -17.67 -3.82 17.22
N PHE A 91 -18.20 -5.00 16.91
CA PHE A 91 -19.57 -5.14 16.43
C PHE A 91 -20.61 -4.68 17.46
N MET A 92 -20.39 -4.94 18.76
CA MET A 92 -21.32 -4.59 19.82
C MET A 92 -21.17 -3.14 20.31
N ALA A 93 -19.95 -2.61 20.43
CA ALA A 93 -19.70 -1.29 21.00
C ALA A 93 -19.51 -0.20 19.94
N VAL A 94 -18.75 -0.49 18.89
CA VAL A 94 -18.34 0.49 17.87
C VAL A 94 -19.45 0.66 16.83
N LEU A 95 -19.97 -0.45 16.31
CA LEU A 95 -20.88 -0.43 15.17
C LEU A 95 -22.18 0.34 15.43
N PRO A 96 -22.88 0.19 16.57
CA PRO A 96 -24.12 0.92 16.82
C PRO A 96 -23.89 2.43 16.90
N ASN A 97 -22.79 2.85 17.54
CA ASN A 97 -22.41 4.26 17.63
C ASN A 97 -22.05 4.84 16.27
N LEU A 98 -21.32 4.08 15.43
CA LEU A 98 -21.04 4.48 14.05
C LEU A 98 -22.32 4.59 13.24
N ILE A 99 -23.22 3.60 13.28
CA ILE A 99 -24.49 3.64 12.53
C ILE A 99 -25.31 4.85 12.95
N TYR A 100 -25.42 5.12 14.25
CA TYR A 100 -26.11 6.29 14.77
C TYR A 100 -25.48 7.59 14.25
N GLN A 101 -24.16 7.75 14.39
CA GLN A 101 -23.46 8.96 13.97
C GLN A 101 -23.45 9.16 12.45
N VAL A 102 -23.34 8.08 11.67
CA VAL A 102 -23.45 8.13 10.20
C VAL A 102 -24.86 8.54 9.80
N THR A 103 -25.89 7.95 10.41
CA THR A 103 -27.29 8.31 10.13
C THR A 103 -27.53 9.78 10.41
N GLN A 104 -27.11 10.25 11.59
CA GLN A 104 -27.21 11.66 11.98
C GLN A 104 -26.41 12.58 11.06
N PHE A 105 -25.19 12.19 10.66
CA PHE A 105 -24.38 12.94 9.72
C PHE A 105 -25.10 13.10 8.38
N VAL A 106 -25.61 11.99 7.81
CA VAL A 106 -26.30 11.97 6.52
C VAL A 106 -27.59 12.79 6.55
N THR A 107 -28.40 12.68 7.62
CA THR A 107 -29.63 13.47 7.77
C THR A 107 -29.35 14.96 7.94
N ASN A 108 -28.21 15.32 8.55
CA ASN A 108 -27.84 16.71 8.83
C ASN A 108 -26.97 17.37 7.73
N ILE A 109 -26.64 16.65 6.64
CA ILE A 109 -25.92 17.21 5.47
C ILE A 109 -26.52 18.55 4.99
N PRO A 110 -27.86 18.70 4.85
CA PRO A 110 -28.43 19.97 4.40
C PRO A 110 -28.09 21.14 5.33
N ASP A 111 -28.06 20.89 6.64
CA ASP A 111 -27.75 21.91 7.64
C ASP A 111 -26.25 22.18 7.72
N PHE A 112 -25.39 21.17 7.52
CA PHE A 112 -23.95 21.37 7.34
C PHE A 112 -23.65 22.30 6.15
N LEU A 113 -24.32 22.08 5.02
CA LEU A 113 -24.14 22.92 3.83
C LEU A 113 -24.64 24.36 4.06
N LYS A 114 -25.75 24.54 4.78
CA LYS A 114 -26.22 25.87 5.20
C LYS A 114 -25.21 26.54 6.14
N GLY A 115 -24.67 25.79 7.10
CA GLY A 115 -23.66 26.26 8.06
C GLY A 115 -22.39 26.72 7.36
N VAL A 116 -21.84 25.91 6.45
CA VAL A 116 -20.69 26.27 5.62
C VAL A 116 -20.96 27.54 4.79
N ARG A 117 -22.13 27.65 4.15
CA ARG A 117 -22.50 28.86 3.39
C ARG A 117 -22.60 30.10 4.29
N SER A 118 -23.22 29.96 5.46
CA SER A 118 -23.35 31.04 6.46
C SER A 118 -21.98 31.48 6.96
N PHE A 119 -21.11 30.53 7.26
CA PHE A 119 -19.73 30.78 7.65
C PHE A 119 -18.96 31.54 6.56
N ILE A 120 -19.06 31.10 5.30
CA ILE A 120 -18.42 31.77 4.16
C ILE A 120 -18.96 33.20 3.99
N SER A 121 -20.27 33.40 4.14
CA SER A 121 -20.90 34.73 4.10
C SER A 121 -20.37 35.64 5.21
N LYS A 122 -20.33 35.16 6.46
CA LYS A 122 -19.75 35.90 7.58
C LYS A 122 -18.26 36.19 7.37
N ALA A 123 -17.52 35.24 6.80
CA ALA A 123 -16.10 35.39 6.49
C ALA A 123 -15.84 36.47 5.41
N SER A 124 -16.82 36.73 4.54
CA SER A 124 -16.70 37.73 3.46
C SER A 124 -16.54 39.17 3.94
N HIS A 125 -16.90 39.44 5.19
CA HIS A 125 -16.69 40.74 5.82
C HIS A 125 -15.23 41.00 6.23
N TYR A 126 -14.38 39.96 6.26
CA TYR A 126 -12.96 40.14 6.59
C TYR A 126 -12.12 40.51 5.36
N THR A 127 -11.16 41.41 5.55
CA THR A 127 -10.28 41.94 4.50
C THR A 127 -9.42 40.87 3.81
N TRP A 128 -9.05 39.80 4.53
CA TRP A 128 -8.29 38.68 3.95
C TRP A 128 -9.12 37.86 2.94
N TYR A 129 -10.43 37.70 3.18
CA TYR A 129 -11.31 36.94 2.31
C TYR A 129 -11.52 37.66 0.97
N GLN A 130 -11.69 38.98 1.01
CA GLN A 130 -11.88 39.82 -0.17
C GLN A 130 -10.62 39.85 -1.05
N ARG A 131 -9.42 39.86 -0.45
CA ARG A 131 -8.15 39.80 -1.19
C ARG A 131 -7.95 38.48 -1.94
N LEU A 132 -8.45 37.37 -1.40
CA LEU A 132 -8.31 36.04 -1.98
C LEU A 132 -9.42 35.69 -2.99
N ASN A 133 -10.41 36.58 -3.23
CA ASN A 133 -11.53 36.36 -4.16
C ASN A 133 -12.27 35.02 -3.97
N ILE A 134 -12.29 34.47 -2.75
CA ILE A 134 -12.85 33.14 -2.43
C ILE A 134 -14.33 33.05 -2.83
N GLY A 135 -15.06 34.17 -2.78
CA GLY A 135 -16.48 34.23 -3.16
C GLY A 135 -16.77 33.79 -4.60
N LYS A 136 -15.87 34.05 -5.55
CA LYS A 136 -16.04 33.61 -6.95
C LYS A 136 -15.90 32.10 -7.09
N TYR A 137 -14.93 31.49 -6.40
CA TYR A 137 -14.74 30.04 -6.39
C TYR A 137 -15.92 29.32 -5.72
N VAL A 138 -16.39 29.82 -4.58
CA VAL A 138 -17.55 29.24 -3.88
C VAL A 138 -18.83 29.35 -4.71
N ALA A 139 -19.08 30.48 -5.38
CA ALA A 139 -20.25 30.64 -6.25
C ALA A 139 -20.22 29.69 -7.46
N SER A 140 -19.03 29.42 -8.01
CA SER A 140 -18.87 28.50 -9.15
C SER A 140 -19.15 27.03 -8.82
N LEU A 141 -19.06 26.64 -7.54
CA LEU A 141 -19.22 25.25 -7.10
C LEU A 141 -20.69 24.76 -7.15
N GLN A 142 -21.69 25.64 -7.26
CA GLN A 142 -23.14 25.33 -7.39
C GLN A 142 -23.62 24.12 -6.55
N ILE A 143 -23.11 23.97 -5.32
CA ILE A 143 -23.38 22.79 -4.49
C ILE A 143 -24.82 22.87 -3.97
N SER A 144 -25.77 22.20 -4.63
CA SER A 144 -27.14 22.08 -4.12
C SER A 144 -27.22 21.02 -3.03
N PRO A 145 -27.78 21.32 -1.84
CA PRO A 145 -27.99 20.33 -0.78
C PRO A 145 -28.75 19.10 -1.27
N SER A 146 -29.75 19.29 -2.12
CA SER A 146 -30.53 18.18 -2.69
C SER A 146 -29.71 17.28 -3.61
N LYS A 147 -28.77 17.84 -4.40
CA LYS A 147 -27.89 17.08 -5.30
C LYS A 147 -26.82 16.30 -4.54
N VAL A 148 -26.28 16.89 -3.46
CA VAL A 148 -25.31 16.19 -2.59
C VAL A 148 -26.01 15.06 -1.85
N LEU A 149 -27.15 15.35 -1.22
CA LEU A 149 -27.92 14.34 -0.50
C LEU A 149 -28.38 13.22 -1.44
N SER A 150 -28.86 13.53 -2.65
CA SER A 150 -29.25 12.50 -3.62
C SER A 150 -28.07 11.68 -4.15
N LYS A 151 -26.86 12.24 -4.26
CA LYS A 151 -25.65 11.47 -4.60
C LYS A 151 -25.19 10.58 -3.46
N VAL A 152 -25.22 11.08 -2.23
CA VAL A 152 -24.86 10.32 -1.03
C VAL A 152 -25.85 9.18 -0.82
N LEU A 153 -27.15 9.50 -0.71
CA LEU A 153 -28.22 8.50 -0.61
C LEU A 153 -28.27 7.59 -1.82
N GLY A 154 -28.07 8.13 -3.03
CA GLY A 154 -27.97 7.36 -4.26
C GLY A 154 -26.84 6.34 -4.23
N GLY A 155 -25.65 6.72 -3.75
CA GLY A 155 -24.53 5.80 -3.54
C GLY A 155 -24.84 4.71 -2.51
N PHE A 156 -25.52 5.05 -1.41
CA PHE A 156 -26.01 4.08 -0.43
C PHE A 156 -27.10 3.15 -1.02
N SER A 157 -28.02 3.69 -1.82
CA SER A 157 -29.16 2.96 -2.39
C SER A 157 -28.81 2.14 -3.62
N THR A 158 -27.78 2.51 -4.40
CA THR A 158 -27.23 1.65 -5.46
C THR A 158 -26.28 0.60 -4.89
N GLY A 159 -25.68 0.87 -3.73
CA GLY A 159 -24.88 -0.08 -2.96
C GLY A 159 -25.72 -1.19 -2.31
N LEU A 160 -26.92 -0.89 -1.82
CA LEU A 160 -27.75 -1.85 -1.09
C LEU A 160 -28.21 -3.07 -1.92
N PRO A 161 -28.63 -2.94 -3.19
CA PRO A 161 -28.95 -4.07 -4.06
C PRO A 161 -27.71 -4.82 -4.56
N THR A 162 -26.58 -4.15 -4.75
CA THR A 162 -25.29 -4.81 -5.05
C THR A 162 -24.74 -5.58 -3.85
N VAL A 163 -25.05 -5.16 -2.62
CA VAL A 163 -24.71 -5.90 -1.39
C VAL A 163 -25.41 -7.26 -1.34
N ILE A 164 -26.67 -7.37 -1.79
CA ILE A 164 -27.42 -8.64 -1.78
C ILE A 164 -26.84 -9.66 -2.78
N GLY A 165 -26.50 -9.23 -4.00
CA GLY A 165 -25.77 -10.08 -4.96
C GLY A 165 -24.33 -10.42 -4.53
N SER A 166 -23.73 -9.57 -3.69
CA SER A 166 -22.39 -9.77 -3.13
C SER A 166 -22.37 -10.59 -1.84
N VAL A 167 -23.52 -10.98 -1.28
CA VAL A 167 -23.56 -11.80 -0.05
C VAL A 167 -22.86 -13.13 -0.28
N ALA A 168 -23.07 -13.79 -1.42
CA ALA A 168 -22.40 -15.06 -1.72
C ALA A 168 -20.86 -14.89 -1.78
N SER A 169 -20.35 -13.90 -2.50
CA SER A 169 -18.91 -13.59 -2.57
C SER A 169 -18.33 -13.14 -1.22
N MET A 170 -19.12 -12.43 -0.42
CA MET A 170 -18.72 -12.00 0.93
C MET A 170 -18.72 -13.16 1.92
N MET A 171 -19.68 -14.07 1.86
CA MET A 171 -19.69 -15.31 2.64
C MET A 171 -18.50 -16.19 2.30
N ILE A 172 -18.20 -16.34 1.00
CA ILE A 172 -16.98 -17.03 0.55
C ILE A 172 -15.75 -16.34 1.16
N SER A 173 -15.63 -15.02 1.06
CA SER A 173 -14.47 -14.28 1.61
C SER A 173 -14.35 -14.39 3.14
N ILE A 174 -15.47 -14.31 3.87
CA ILE A 174 -15.52 -14.43 5.34
C ILE A 174 -15.05 -15.81 5.81
N ILE A 175 -15.28 -16.86 5.02
CA ILE A 175 -14.83 -18.22 5.35
C ILE A 175 -13.40 -18.45 4.84
N THR A 176 -13.12 -18.06 3.59
CA THR A 176 -11.86 -18.33 2.91
C THR A 176 -10.69 -17.56 3.51
N ILE A 177 -10.86 -16.28 3.88
CA ILE A 177 -9.76 -15.47 4.46
C ILE A 177 -9.24 -16.08 5.77
N PRO A 178 -10.08 -16.40 6.78
CA PRO A 178 -9.64 -17.07 8.00
C PRO A 178 -8.96 -18.42 7.74
N VAL A 179 -9.49 -19.22 6.81
CA VAL A 179 -8.89 -20.52 6.47
C VAL A 179 -7.52 -20.33 5.83
N MET A 180 -7.38 -19.45 4.84
CA MET A 180 -6.09 -19.13 4.21
C MET A 180 -5.09 -18.56 5.23
N LEU A 181 -5.54 -17.65 6.10
CA LEU A 181 -4.72 -17.08 7.16
C LEU A 181 -4.20 -18.17 8.12
N PHE A 182 -5.04 -19.13 8.50
CA PHE A 182 -4.64 -20.26 9.33
C PHE A 182 -3.51 -21.05 8.67
N TYR A 183 -3.65 -21.42 7.39
CA TYR A 183 -2.60 -22.14 6.66
C TYR A 183 -1.35 -21.30 6.46
N PHE A 184 -1.46 -20.00 6.15
CA PHE A 184 -0.30 -19.12 6.02
C PHE A 184 0.46 -19.01 7.35
N LEU A 185 -0.25 -18.85 8.47
CA LEU A 185 0.36 -18.79 9.80
C LEU A 185 0.93 -20.13 10.25
N LYS A 186 0.33 -21.26 9.85
CA LYS A 186 0.79 -22.61 10.21
C LYS A 186 2.01 -23.03 9.39
N ASP A 187 1.94 -22.88 8.07
CA ASP A 187 2.92 -23.43 7.12
C ASP A 187 3.91 -22.38 6.59
N GLY A 188 3.81 -21.11 7.02
CA GLY A 188 4.64 -20.03 6.52
C GLY A 188 6.15 -20.22 6.68
N GLU A 189 6.62 -21.06 7.62
CA GLU A 189 8.06 -21.39 7.73
C GLU A 189 8.51 -22.44 6.70
N ASN A 190 7.59 -23.28 6.23
CA ASN A 190 7.85 -24.30 5.22
C ASN A 190 7.82 -23.75 3.79
N PHE A 191 7.35 -22.51 3.60
CA PHE A 191 7.22 -21.89 2.29
C PHE A 191 8.57 -21.73 1.58
N VAL A 192 9.57 -21.13 2.24
CA VAL A 192 10.90 -20.91 1.66
C VAL A 192 11.61 -22.25 1.33
N PRO A 193 11.67 -23.24 2.25
CA PRO A 193 12.23 -24.56 1.93
C PRO A 193 11.53 -25.28 0.77
N SER A 194 10.22 -25.07 0.60
CA SER A 194 9.47 -25.68 -0.50
C SER A 194 9.86 -25.09 -1.86
N ILE A 195 10.09 -23.77 -1.92
CA ILE A 195 10.58 -23.11 -3.13
C ILE A 195 12.03 -23.51 -3.42
N GLN A 196 12.88 -23.60 -2.40
CA GLN A 196 14.28 -24.06 -2.56
C GLN A 196 14.33 -25.45 -3.21
N LYS A 197 13.47 -26.39 -2.81
CA LYS A 197 13.40 -27.74 -3.41
C LYS A 197 13.09 -27.76 -4.91
N MET A 198 12.45 -26.71 -5.45
CA MET A 198 12.14 -26.60 -6.87
C MET A 198 13.30 -26.01 -7.69
N LEU A 199 14.34 -25.49 -7.03
CA LEU A 199 15.45 -24.78 -7.66
C LEU A 199 16.77 -25.55 -7.50
N PRO A 200 17.73 -25.37 -8.43
CA PRO A 200 19.08 -25.90 -8.30
C PRO A 200 19.74 -25.46 -7.00
N HIS A 201 20.54 -26.34 -6.39
CA HIS A 201 21.16 -26.10 -5.07
C HIS A 201 21.98 -24.81 -5.00
N ARG A 202 22.61 -24.42 -6.12
CA ARG A 202 23.36 -23.17 -6.27
C ARG A 202 22.58 -21.93 -5.87
N TYR A 203 21.24 -21.92 -6.04
CA TYR A 203 20.41 -20.74 -5.79
C TYR A 203 19.69 -20.75 -4.43
N HIS A 204 19.97 -21.75 -3.57
CA HIS A 204 19.20 -21.94 -2.33
C HIS A 204 19.42 -20.79 -1.34
N GLU A 205 20.64 -20.31 -1.20
CA GLU A 205 20.99 -19.22 -0.28
C GLU A 205 20.42 -17.88 -0.75
N GLU A 206 20.48 -17.61 -2.06
CA GLU A 206 19.98 -16.38 -2.65
C GLU A 206 18.46 -16.28 -2.48
N VAL A 207 17.75 -17.37 -2.77
CA VAL A 207 16.29 -17.46 -2.58
C VAL A 207 15.92 -17.24 -1.13
N ALA A 208 16.60 -17.90 -0.19
CA ALA A 208 16.33 -17.71 1.24
C ALA A 208 16.54 -16.24 1.64
N THR A 209 17.63 -15.64 1.19
CA THR A 209 17.97 -14.25 1.51
C THR A 209 16.91 -13.27 0.98
N VAL A 210 16.47 -13.43 -0.28
CA VAL A 210 15.41 -12.60 -0.87
C VAL A 210 14.12 -12.72 -0.07
N PHE A 211 13.67 -13.95 0.21
CA PHE A 211 12.44 -14.16 0.96
C PHE A 211 12.51 -13.64 2.39
N THR A 212 13.67 -13.76 3.07
CA THR A 212 13.87 -13.17 4.39
C THR A 212 13.77 -11.65 4.35
N ARG A 213 14.40 -10.99 3.35
CA ARG A 213 14.31 -9.53 3.15
C ARG A 213 12.88 -9.09 2.84
N LEU A 214 12.18 -9.80 1.97
CA LEU A 214 10.77 -9.53 1.63
C LEU A 214 9.86 -9.68 2.86
N ASN A 215 9.99 -10.79 3.59
CA ASN A 215 9.17 -11.06 4.76
C ASN A 215 9.42 -10.01 5.86
N SER A 216 10.67 -9.58 6.05
CA SER A 216 11.01 -8.48 6.95
C SER A 216 10.38 -7.16 6.49
N THR A 217 10.52 -6.80 5.21
CA THR A 217 9.99 -5.54 4.65
C THR A 217 8.47 -5.45 4.80
N LEU A 218 7.76 -6.52 4.42
CA LEU A 218 6.29 -6.59 4.50
C LEU A 218 5.80 -6.62 5.95
N SER A 219 6.45 -7.37 6.84
CA SER A 219 6.07 -7.41 8.26
C SER A 219 6.23 -6.05 8.92
N HIS A 220 7.34 -5.35 8.68
CA HIS A 220 7.56 -4.01 9.24
C HIS A 220 6.58 -2.99 8.66
N TYR A 221 6.33 -2.99 7.35
CA TYR A 221 5.39 -2.04 6.75
C TYR A 221 3.95 -2.29 7.23
N ILE A 222 3.46 -3.53 7.13
CA ILE A 222 2.06 -3.84 7.44
C ILE A 222 1.78 -3.70 8.93
N GLY A 223 2.67 -4.23 9.78
CA GLY A 223 2.58 -4.03 11.22
C GLY A 223 2.67 -2.55 11.58
N GLY A 224 3.53 -1.81 10.86
CA GLY A 224 3.69 -0.40 11.09
C GLY A 224 2.50 0.45 10.70
N GLN A 225 1.91 0.18 9.54
CA GLN A 225 0.69 0.81 9.07
C GLN A 225 -0.48 0.57 10.03
N ALA A 226 -0.58 -0.63 10.62
CA ALA A 226 -1.61 -0.93 11.60
C ALA A 226 -1.46 -0.09 12.88
N ILE A 227 -0.24 0.11 13.36
CA ILE A 227 0.06 0.99 14.49
C ILE A 227 -0.28 2.44 14.15
N GLU A 228 0.05 2.91 12.94
CA GLU A 228 -0.29 4.26 12.46
C GLU A 228 -1.80 4.49 12.44
N CYS A 229 -2.57 3.58 11.84
CA CYS A 229 -4.03 3.65 11.79
C CYS A 229 -4.65 3.68 13.19
N LEU A 230 -4.13 2.86 14.12
CA LEU A 230 -4.60 2.83 15.51
C LEU A 230 -4.25 4.14 16.24
N PHE A 231 -3.01 4.62 16.09
CA PHE A 231 -2.56 5.87 16.69
C PHE A 231 -3.41 7.05 16.21
N VAL A 232 -3.46 7.29 14.89
CA VAL A 232 -4.20 8.42 14.33
C VAL A 232 -5.68 8.31 14.66
N GLY A 233 -6.29 7.14 14.54
CA GLY A 233 -7.70 6.95 14.84
C GLY A 233 -8.05 7.23 16.31
N THR A 234 -7.30 6.64 17.24
CA THR A 234 -7.54 6.81 18.68
C THR A 234 -7.22 8.23 19.16
N PHE A 235 -6.09 8.81 18.76
CA PHE A 235 -5.72 10.16 19.20
C PHE A 235 -6.61 11.23 18.56
N THR A 236 -7.07 11.04 17.31
CA THR A 236 -8.06 11.93 16.69
C THR A 236 -9.38 11.86 17.44
N PHE A 237 -9.85 10.65 17.77
CA PHE A 237 -11.05 10.47 18.58
C PHE A 237 -10.94 11.20 19.93
N ILE A 238 -9.85 10.98 20.67
CA ILE A 238 -9.63 11.63 21.97
C ILE A 238 -9.53 13.16 21.82
N GLY A 239 -8.76 13.65 20.85
CA GLY A 239 -8.62 15.09 20.60
C GLY A 239 -9.97 15.75 20.26
N TYR A 240 -10.80 15.07 19.47
CA TYR A 240 -12.14 15.53 19.13
C TYR A 240 -13.11 15.47 20.32
N LEU A 241 -12.99 14.49 21.21
CA LEU A 241 -13.74 14.51 22.47
C LEU A 241 -13.36 15.71 23.36
N ILE A 242 -12.06 16.01 23.49
CA ILE A 242 -11.56 17.11 24.33
C ILE A 242 -12.12 18.47 23.88
N ILE A 243 -12.18 18.72 22.57
CA ILE A 243 -12.71 19.97 22.02
C ILE A 243 -14.25 19.97 21.87
N GLY A 244 -14.91 18.91 22.32
CA GLY A 244 -16.37 18.74 22.25
C GLY A 244 -16.90 18.65 20.82
N MET A 245 -16.17 18.01 19.91
CA MET A 245 -16.54 17.91 18.50
C MET A 245 -17.69 16.92 18.29
N PRO A 246 -18.77 17.31 17.59
CA PRO A 246 -19.82 16.39 17.18
C PRO A 246 -19.23 15.28 16.31
N TYR A 247 -19.76 14.08 16.46
CA TYR A 247 -19.33 12.90 15.69
C TYR A 247 -17.85 12.53 15.88
N ALA A 248 -17.24 12.89 17.03
CA ALA A 248 -15.83 12.58 17.33
C ALA A 248 -15.48 11.11 17.08
N TYR A 249 -16.39 10.19 17.41
CA TYR A 249 -16.22 8.76 17.21
C TYR A 249 -16.11 8.38 15.73
N LEU A 250 -17.09 8.81 14.93
CA LEU A 250 -17.12 8.60 13.49
C LEU A 250 -15.90 9.24 12.82
N LEU A 251 -15.58 10.48 13.17
CA LEU A 251 -14.46 11.22 12.58
C LEU A 251 -13.11 10.59 12.94
N GLY A 252 -12.91 10.14 14.18
CA GLY A 252 -11.71 9.40 14.59
C GLY A 252 -11.59 8.06 13.87
N PHE A 253 -12.70 7.33 13.72
CA PHE A 253 -12.73 6.08 12.95
C PHE A 253 -12.37 6.28 11.48
N ILE A 254 -12.95 7.30 10.83
CA ILE A 254 -12.62 7.67 9.44
C ILE A 254 -11.15 8.06 9.34
N ALA A 255 -10.65 8.91 10.25
CA ALA A 255 -9.25 9.32 10.25
C ALA A 255 -8.31 8.11 10.35
N GLY A 256 -8.58 7.17 11.27
CA GLY A 256 -7.79 5.94 11.41
C GLY A 256 -7.81 5.06 10.15
N ILE A 257 -8.98 4.85 9.54
CA ILE A 257 -9.08 4.05 8.30
C ILE A 257 -8.34 4.72 7.16
N VAL A 258 -8.59 6.00 6.92
CA VAL A 258 -8.08 6.70 5.74
C VAL A 258 -6.57 6.93 5.84
N THR A 259 -6.01 6.92 7.05
CA THR A 259 -4.56 6.91 7.31
C THR A 259 -3.85 5.72 6.68
N ILE A 260 -4.56 4.63 6.33
CA ILE A 260 -3.99 3.51 5.55
C ILE A 260 -3.41 3.96 4.19
N ILE A 261 -3.84 5.12 3.68
CA ILE A 261 -3.35 5.72 2.44
C ILE A 261 -2.31 6.79 2.82
N PRO A 262 -1.00 6.52 2.68
CA PRO A 262 0.04 7.43 3.15
C PRO A 262 -0.04 8.80 2.47
N TYR A 263 0.30 9.86 3.21
CA TYR A 263 0.24 11.28 2.82
C TYR A 263 -1.15 11.84 2.50
N LEU A 264 -2.06 11.06 1.92
CA LEU A 264 -3.42 11.49 1.59
C LEU A 264 -4.37 11.35 2.79
N GLY A 265 -4.11 10.36 3.64
CA GLY A 265 -4.92 9.99 4.79
C GLY A 265 -5.34 11.17 5.68
N PRO A 266 -4.38 11.97 6.18
CA PRO A 266 -4.68 13.12 7.04
C PRO A 266 -5.59 14.16 6.38
N TYR A 267 -5.37 14.47 5.10
CA TYR A 267 -6.16 15.48 4.38
C TYR A 267 -7.59 15.03 4.12
N ILE A 268 -7.78 13.74 3.78
CA ILE A 268 -9.12 13.19 3.58
C ILE A 268 -9.82 13.05 4.94
N GLY A 269 -9.10 12.67 6.00
CA GLY A 269 -9.64 12.52 7.35
C GLY A 269 -10.09 13.83 8.00
N ILE A 270 -9.35 14.92 7.81
CA ILE A 270 -9.71 16.24 8.38
C ILE A 270 -10.88 16.91 7.64
N ALA A 271 -11.07 16.62 6.36
CA ALA A 271 -12.09 17.26 5.52
C ALA A 271 -13.52 17.22 6.11
N PRO A 272 -14.09 16.06 6.50
CA PRO A 272 -15.41 16.02 7.13
C PRO A 272 -15.44 16.74 8.48
N ALA A 273 -14.35 16.68 9.26
CA ALA A 273 -14.28 17.36 10.56
C ALA A 273 -14.34 18.89 10.40
N LEU A 274 -13.64 19.46 9.41
CA LEU A 274 -13.69 20.89 9.11
C LEU A 274 -15.06 21.32 8.62
N ALA A 275 -15.72 20.51 7.79
CA ALA A 275 -17.06 20.82 7.29
C ALA A 275 -18.08 20.91 8.44
N ILE A 276 -17.99 20.01 9.42
CA ILE A 276 -18.84 20.04 10.61
C ILE A 276 -18.44 21.20 11.52
N ALA A 277 -17.14 21.42 11.77
CA ALA A 277 -16.66 22.50 12.64
C ALA A 277 -17.01 23.89 12.12
N ALA A 278 -17.10 24.06 10.80
CA ALA A 278 -17.53 25.30 10.17
C ALA A 278 -18.95 25.72 10.56
N THR A 279 -19.83 24.78 10.95
CA THR A 279 -21.18 25.12 11.42
C THR A 279 -21.20 25.71 12.83
N GLU A 280 -20.23 25.35 13.66
CA GLU A 280 -20.05 25.90 15.01
C GLU A 280 -19.28 27.22 15.01
N GLY A 281 -18.43 27.45 14.01
CA GLY A 281 -17.75 28.72 13.78
C GLY A 281 -16.21 28.64 13.78
N TRP A 282 -15.57 29.81 13.67
CA TRP A 282 -14.12 29.91 13.41
C TRP A 282 -13.27 29.28 14.52
N THR A 283 -13.68 29.46 15.79
CA THR A 283 -12.98 28.89 16.94
C THR A 283 -12.94 27.36 16.88
N LYS A 284 -14.05 26.71 16.52
CA LYS A 284 -14.12 25.25 16.44
C LYS A 284 -13.24 24.72 15.30
N MET A 285 -13.26 25.38 14.14
CA MET A 285 -12.39 25.02 13.03
C MET A 285 -10.91 25.13 13.40
N LEU A 286 -10.52 26.21 14.08
CA LEU A 286 -9.15 26.40 14.54
C LEU A 286 -8.74 25.30 15.52
N LEU A 287 -9.61 24.95 16.47
CA LEU A 287 -9.36 23.84 17.40
C LEU A 287 -9.19 22.50 16.69
N VAL A 288 -10.00 22.19 15.67
CA VAL A 288 -9.84 20.98 14.83
C VAL A 288 -8.48 20.98 14.14
N VAL A 289 -8.07 22.10 13.53
CA VAL A 289 -6.75 22.23 12.89
C VAL A 289 -5.63 22.01 13.90
N VAL A 290 -5.72 22.62 15.09
CA VAL A 290 -4.71 22.47 16.15
C VAL A 290 -4.59 21.00 16.59
N VAL A 291 -5.73 20.33 16.83
CA VAL A 291 -5.73 18.90 17.19
C VAL A 291 -5.05 18.07 16.12
N VAL A 292 -5.43 18.26 14.85
CA VAL A 292 -4.83 17.49 13.75
C VAL A 292 -3.34 17.81 13.60
N VAL A 293 -2.93 19.08 13.68
CA VAL A 293 -1.51 19.47 13.61
C VAL A 293 -0.70 18.81 14.71
N ILE A 294 -1.20 18.78 15.96
CA ILE A 294 -0.51 18.11 17.07
C ILE A 294 -0.37 16.61 16.78
N ILE A 295 -1.43 15.96 16.32
CA ILE A 295 -1.43 14.53 15.99
C ILE A 295 -0.44 14.26 14.85
N GLN A 296 -0.45 15.06 13.79
CA GLN A 296 0.43 14.89 12.63
C GLN A 296 1.90 15.21 12.96
N MET A 297 2.16 16.19 13.82
CA MET A 297 3.51 16.44 14.34
C MET A 297 4.01 15.27 15.18
N THR A 298 3.14 14.69 16.02
CA THR A 298 3.49 13.53 16.82
C THR A 298 3.73 12.31 15.93
N ASP A 299 2.87 12.12 14.93
CA ASP A 299 2.97 11.04 13.97
C ASP A 299 4.28 11.11 13.17
N GLY A 300 4.53 12.24 12.49
CA GLY A 300 5.71 12.42 11.65
C GLY A 300 7.04 12.40 12.40
N ASN A 301 7.07 12.88 13.66
CA ASN A 301 8.32 12.97 14.43
C ASN A 301 8.59 11.74 15.31
N PHE A 302 7.56 11.02 15.77
CA PHE A 302 7.72 9.92 16.72
C PHE A 302 7.18 8.59 16.22
N ILE A 303 5.96 8.55 15.70
CA ILE A 303 5.32 7.27 15.35
C ILE A 303 5.91 6.75 14.05
N TYR A 304 5.82 7.51 12.97
CA TYR A 304 6.28 7.11 11.64
C TYR A 304 7.75 6.66 11.63
N PRO A 305 8.72 7.38 12.24
CA PRO A 305 10.13 6.96 12.23
C PRO A 305 10.40 5.67 13.03
N ASN A 306 9.69 5.46 14.14
CA ASN A 306 9.86 4.28 14.99
C ASN A 306 9.20 3.03 14.43
N VAL A 307 8.23 3.21 13.54
CA VAL A 307 7.31 2.16 13.11
C VAL A 307 7.53 1.77 11.64
N ILE A 308 7.75 2.74 10.75
CA ILE A 308 7.92 2.54 9.30
C ILE A 308 9.28 3.04 8.79
N GLY A 309 9.82 4.10 9.37
CA GLY A 309 10.82 4.99 8.76
C GLY A 309 12.15 4.39 8.30
N ARG A 310 12.56 3.22 8.78
CA ARG A 310 13.82 2.56 8.33
C ARG A 310 13.63 1.52 7.24
N SER A 311 12.39 1.10 6.96
CA SER A 311 12.13 -0.15 6.25
C SER A 311 11.91 0.02 4.75
N LEU A 312 11.63 1.23 4.27
CA LEU A 312 11.13 1.43 2.90
C LEU A 312 11.93 2.44 2.06
N ASP A 313 12.49 3.49 2.66
CA ASP A 313 13.29 4.52 1.98
C ASP A 313 12.73 4.92 0.59
N ILE A 314 11.45 5.29 0.57
CA ILE A 314 10.72 5.65 -0.65
C ILE A 314 10.56 7.16 -0.66
N HIS A 315 11.00 7.78 -1.75
CA HIS A 315 10.76 9.21 -1.94
C HIS A 315 9.25 9.51 -1.92
N PRO A 316 8.76 10.52 -1.18
CA PRO A 316 7.32 10.80 -1.05
C PRO A 316 6.60 10.98 -2.39
N LEU A 317 7.26 11.60 -3.37
CA LEU A 317 6.75 11.75 -4.73
C LEU A 317 6.41 10.40 -5.39
N THR A 318 7.23 9.37 -5.17
CA THR A 318 6.98 8.03 -5.71
C THR A 318 5.72 7.43 -5.11
N ILE A 319 5.47 7.64 -3.82
CA ILE A 319 4.25 7.18 -3.15
C ILE A 319 3.03 7.88 -3.75
N ILE A 320 3.09 9.20 -3.96
CA ILE A 320 2.00 9.95 -4.60
C ILE A 320 1.70 9.39 -6.00
N ILE A 321 2.73 9.18 -6.84
CA ILE A 321 2.57 8.62 -8.20
C ILE A 321 1.95 7.22 -8.15
N LEU A 322 2.46 6.35 -7.27
CA LEU A 322 1.94 4.99 -7.10
C LEU A 322 0.48 4.98 -6.70
N LEU A 323 0.07 5.84 -5.78
CA LEU A 323 -1.32 5.96 -5.33
C LEU A 323 -2.23 6.47 -6.44
N MET A 324 -1.77 7.45 -7.23
CA MET A 324 -2.53 7.94 -8.39
C MET A 324 -2.73 6.84 -9.44
N VAL A 325 -1.68 6.09 -9.77
CA VAL A 325 -1.76 5.02 -10.78
C VAL A 325 -2.60 3.86 -10.26
N ALA A 326 -2.27 3.31 -9.09
CA ALA A 326 -2.95 2.15 -8.53
C ALA A 326 -4.42 2.45 -8.18
N GLY A 327 -4.71 3.66 -7.69
CA GLY A 327 -6.07 4.11 -7.41
C GLY A 327 -6.95 4.21 -8.66
N ASN A 328 -6.39 4.67 -9.79
CA ASN A 328 -7.13 4.69 -11.05
C ASN A 328 -7.34 3.30 -11.64
N LEU A 329 -6.36 2.39 -11.50
CA LEU A 329 -6.45 1.06 -12.07
C LEU A 329 -7.39 0.15 -11.24
N TRP A 330 -7.18 0.07 -9.93
CA TRP A 330 -7.77 -0.95 -9.04
C TRP A 330 -8.55 -0.35 -7.86
N GLY A 331 -8.82 0.97 -7.89
CA GLY A 331 -9.59 1.65 -6.87
C GLY A 331 -8.91 1.63 -5.50
N LEU A 332 -9.73 1.51 -4.44
CA LEU A 332 -9.27 1.52 -3.05
C LEU A 332 -8.28 0.38 -2.74
N LEU A 333 -8.55 -0.83 -3.26
CA LEU A 333 -7.63 -1.97 -3.08
C LEU A 333 -6.27 -1.69 -3.71
N GLY A 334 -6.26 -1.07 -4.90
CA GLY A 334 -5.04 -0.60 -5.56
C GLY A 334 -4.25 0.36 -4.68
N THR A 335 -4.90 1.36 -4.08
CA THR A 335 -4.21 2.34 -3.21
C THR A 335 -3.60 1.71 -1.96
N ILE A 336 -4.27 0.74 -1.33
CA ILE A 336 -3.77 0.07 -0.12
C ILE A 336 -2.55 -0.80 -0.45
N LEU A 337 -2.60 -1.49 -1.60
CA LEU A 337 -1.56 -2.44 -2.01
C LEU A 337 -0.40 -1.79 -2.75
N ALA A 338 -0.55 -0.54 -3.22
CA ALA A 338 0.45 0.16 -4.02
C ALA A 338 1.83 0.18 -3.37
N VAL A 339 1.89 0.57 -2.09
CA VAL A 339 3.16 0.69 -1.35
C VAL A 339 3.76 -0.68 -1.02
N PRO A 340 3.01 -1.67 -0.47
CA PRO A 340 3.50 -3.05 -0.31
C PRO A 340 4.03 -3.66 -1.61
N THR A 341 3.32 -3.51 -2.72
CA THR A 341 3.74 -4.06 -4.01
C THR A 341 5.01 -3.39 -4.50
N TYR A 342 5.09 -2.06 -4.40
CA TYR A 342 6.32 -1.34 -4.73
C TYR A 342 7.49 -1.77 -3.85
N ALA A 343 7.27 -1.97 -2.55
CA ALA A 343 8.28 -2.43 -1.62
C ALA A 343 8.86 -3.79 -2.05
N VAL A 344 8.00 -4.74 -2.42
CA VAL A 344 8.40 -6.06 -2.90
C VAL A 344 9.24 -5.93 -4.17
N ILE A 345 8.76 -5.14 -5.15
CA ILE A 345 9.48 -4.93 -6.42
C ILE A 345 10.85 -4.29 -6.15
N LYS A 346 10.89 -3.22 -5.35
CA LYS A 346 12.13 -2.53 -4.99
C LYS A 346 13.11 -3.50 -4.33
N THR A 347 12.68 -4.27 -3.33
CA THR A 347 13.54 -5.23 -2.62
C THR A 347 14.10 -6.30 -3.55
N VAL A 348 13.30 -6.83 -4.48
CA VAL A 348 13.77 -7.81 -5.47
C VAL A 348 14.79 -7.16 -6.43
N VAL A 349 14.48 -5.99 -6.98
CA VAL A 349 15.36 -5.29 -7.92
C VAL A 349 16.69 -4.90 -7.28
N THR A 350 16.67 -4.34 -6.07
CA THR A 350 17.88 -4.00 -5.32
C THR A 350 18.73 -5.23 -5.06
N TYR A 351 18.12 -6.35 -4.64
CA TYR A 351 18.86 -7.58 -4.42
C TYR A 351 19.48 -8.13 -5.71
N LEU A 352 18.75 -8.13 -6.82
CA LEU A 352 19.29 -8.57 -8.12
C LEU A 352 20.44 -7.68 -8.59
N TYR A 353 20.36 -6.37 -8.34
CA TYR A 353 21.43 -5.43 -8.65
C TYR A 353 22.68 -5.66 -7.78
N GLU A 354 22.50 -5.87 -6.47
CA GLU A 354 23.59 -6.26 -5.55
C GLU A 354 24.27 -7.54 -6.00
N LEU A 355 23.49 -8.56 -6.38
CA LEU A 355 24.01 -9.84 -6.86
C LEU A 355 24.77 -9.71 -8.19
N TYR A 356 24.27 -8.89 -9.11
CA TYR A 356 24.94 -8.63 -10.39
C TYR A 356 26.28 -7.92 -10.18
N ARG A 357 26.32 -6.93 -9.29
CA ARG A 357 27.54 -6.18 -8.96
C ARG A 357 28.59 -7.07 -8.28
N PHE A 358 28.18 -7.90 -7.32
CA PHE A 358 29.06 -8.85 -6.63
C PHE A 358 29.73 -9.82 -7.61
N HIS A 359 28.97 -10.34 -8.60
CA HIS A 359 29.53 -11.19 -9.65
C HIS A 359 30.46 -10.46 -10.63
N GLN A 360 30.29 -9.15 -10.84
CA GLN A 360 31.23 -8.37 -11.66
C GLN A 360 32.55 -8.11 -10.92
N GLU A 361 32.49 -7.76 -9.63
CA GLU A 361 33.68 -7.48 -8.83
C GLU A 361 34.54 -8.74 -8.67
N HIS A 362 33.95 -9.91 -8.40
CA HIS A 362 34.71 -11.16 -8.32
C HIS A 362 35.24 -11.69 -9.66
N LYS A 363 34.57 -11.41 -10.78
CA LYS A 363 35.16 -11.70 -12.10
C LYS A 363 36.38 -10.82 -12.37
N HIS A 364 36.32 -9.54 -11.98
CA HIS A 364 37.45 -8.63 -12.14
C HIS A 364 38.65 -9.03 -11.28
N ASP A 365 38.43 -9.54 -10.07
CA ASP A 365 39.51 -10.03 -9.20
C ASP A 365 40.11 -11.34 -9.72
N GLU A 366 39.30 -12.29 -10.22
CA GLU A 366 39.79 -13.54 -10.85
C GLU A 366 40.58 -13.28 -12.15
N ASP A 367 40.11 -12.34 -12.98
CA ASP A 367 40.80 -11.94 -14.20
C ASP A 367 42.13 -11.19 -13.87
N ALA A 368 42.17 -10.40 -12.79
CA ALA A 368 43.38 -9.69 -12.36
C ALA A 368 44.46 -10.62 -11.77
N ASP A 369 44.07 -11.59 -10.92
CA ASP A 369 45.01 -12.58 -10.36
C ASP A 369 45.58 -13.48 -11.46
N SER A 370 44.77 -13.86 -12.45
CA SER A 370 45.24 -14.69 -13.57
C SER A 370 46.17 -13.93 -14.54
N ASP A 371 45.99 -12.62 -14.71
CA ASP A 371 46.91 -11.77 -15.46
C ASP A 371 48.25 -11.57 -14.73
N GLU A 372 48.25 -11.42 -13.40
CA GLU A 372 49.48 -11.35 -12.60
C GLU A 372 50.24 -12.68 -12.56
N GLU A 373 49.54 -13.81 -12.45
CA GLU A 373 50.15 -15.14 -12.47
C GLU A 373 50.79 -15.44 -13.84
N ASN A 374 50.10 -15.13 -14.94
CA ASN A 374 50.65 -15.26 -16.30
C ASN A 374 51.83 -14.30 -16.54
N ALA A 375 51.80 -13.07 -16.00
CA ALA A 375 52.91 -12.14 -16.10
C ALA A 375 54.13 -12.60 -15.29
N GLY A 376 53.91 -13.23 -14.13
CA GLY A 376 54.95 -13.84 -13.30
C GLY A 376 55.62 -15.04 -13.97
N GLU A 377 54.84 -15.94 -14.58
CA GLU A 377 55.37 -17.07 -15.35
C GLU A 377 56.16 -16.60 -16.59
N ALA A 378 55.67 -15.59 -17.32
CA ALA A 378 56.39 -15.02 -18.45
C ALA A 378 57.75 -14.39 -18.05
N HIS A 379 57.83 -13.82 -16.84
CA HIS A 379 59.08 -13.28 -16.30
C HIS A 379 60.07 -14.38 -15.90
N GLN A 380 59.61 -15.48 -15.28
CA GLN A 380 60.46 -16.62 -14.94
C GLN A 380 61.00 -17.36 -16.18
N ILE A 381 60.19 -17.47 -17.24
CA ILE A 381 60.62 -18.06 -18.51
C ILE A 381 61.69 -17.20 -19.18
N LYS A 382 61.60 -15.86 -19.10
CA LYS A 382 62.64 -14.95 -19.60
C LYS A 382 63.95 -15.06 -18.82
N ASP A 383 63.90 -15.19 -17.50
CA ASP A 383 65.09 -15.34 -16.65
C ASP A 383 65.78 -16.70 -16.83
N GLN A 384 65.04 -17.76 -17.16
CA GLN A 384 65.61 -19.08 -17.47
C GLN A 384 66.14 -19.19 -18.91
N ALA A 385 65.61 -18.41 -19.84
CA ALA A 385 66.03 -18.41 -21.25
C ALA A 385 67.34 -17.63 -21.52
N ASP A 386 67.89 -16.90 -20.53
CA ASP A 386 69.15 -16.17 -20.68
C ASP A 386 70.30 -16.65 -19.75
N PRO A 387 70.88 -17.84 -19.98
CA PRO A 387 72.16 -18.21 -19.37
C PRO A 387 73.37 -17.61 -20.09
N GLN A 388 73.19 -16.88 -21.21
CA GLN A 388 74.30 -16.55 -22.13
C GLN A 388 74.82 -15.11 -22.03
N LEU A 389 74.19 -14.22 -21.26
CA LEU A 389 74.66 -12.83 -21.07
C LEU A 389 75.41 -12.56 -19.75
N LYS A 390 75.62 -13.56 -18.88
CA LYS A 390 76.34 -13.37 -17.60
C LYS A 390 77.86 -13.64 -17.63
N ASN A 391 78.43 -13.94 -18.80
CA ASN A 391 79.88 -14.07 -18.99
C ASN A 391 80.34 -13.17 -20.15
N LYS A 392 80.50 -11.87 -19.88
CA LYS A 392 81.42 -11.02 -20.63
C LYS A 392 81.90 -9.84 -19.81
#